data_AF-A0A523BDL8-F1
#
_entry.id   AF-A0A523BDL8-F1
#
_cell.length_a   1.000
_cell.length_b   1.000
_cell.length_c   1.000
_cell.angle_alpha   90.00
_cell.angle_beta   90.00
_cell.angle_gamma   90.00
#
_symmetry.space_group_name_H-M   'P 1'
#
loop_
_entity.id
_entity.type
_entity.pdbx_description
1 polymer ?
#
loop_
_entity_poly.entity_id
_entity_poly.type
_entity_poly.pdbx_seq_one_letter_code
_entity_poly.pdbx_strand_id
1 'polypeptide(L)'
;MKSIEIFEAARIDGSDSLKMFRYITLPLIKNLYLVCTILSTIWTLGDFNTVWVLTKGGPADSTHLISTLAFRYGFELGDLGISSAMIVFALPMIIALILILLKFLKI
;
A
#
# COMPACT_ATOMS: atom_id res chain seq x y z
N MET A 1 13.09 -13.97 25.31
CA MET A 1 13.80 -13.68 26.57
C MET A 1 14.46 -12.30 26.53
N LYS A 2 15.29 -11.98 25.52
CA LYS A 2 15.98 -10.67 25.40
C LYS A 2 15.08 -9.42 25.25
N SER A 3 13.86 -9.57 24.73
CA SER A 3 12.94 -8.43 24.53
C SER A 3 12.37 -7.87 25.85
N ILE A 4 12.10 -8.74 26.83
CA ILE A 4 11.52 -8.35 28.13
C ILE A 4 12.54 -7.54 28.93
N GLU A 5 13.81 -7.94 28.91
CA GLU A 5 14.92 -7.22 29.57
C GLU A 5 15.10 -5.80 29.04
N ILE A 6 14.92 -5.57 27.73
CA ILE A 6 15.04 -4.24 27.11
C ILE A 6 13.92 -3.30 27.59
N PHE A 7 12.69 -3.82 27.74
CA PHE A 7 11.58 -3.01 28.24
C PHE A 7 11.65 -2.77 29.76
N GLU A 8 12.12 -3.74 30.55
CA GLU A 8 12.36 -3.55 31.98
C GLU A 8 13.48 -2.56 32.25
N ALA A 9 14.60 -2.64 31.52
CA ALA A 9 15.68 -1.66 31.61
C ALA A 9 15.20 -0.25 31.25
N ALA A 10 14.44 -0.09 30.15
CA ALA A 10 13.91 1.21 29.76
C ALA A 10 12.92 1.80 30.78
N ARG A 11 12.18 0.96 31.50
CA ARG A 11 11.30 1.37 32.61
C ARG A 11 12.09 1.81 33.84
N ILE A 12 13.18 1.10 34.16
CA ILE A 12 14.10 1.49 35.24
C ILE A 12 14.77 2.83 34.93
N ASP A 13 15.09 3.09 33.65
CA ASP A 13 15.64 4.36 33.16
C ASP A 13 14.61 5.50 33.05
N GLY A 14 13.37 5.30 33.50
CA GLY A 14 12.33 6.34 33.53
C GLY A 14 11.81 6.77 32.15
N SER A 15 11.93 5.90 31.14
CA SER A 15 11.43 6.21 29.79
C SER A 15 9.90 6.23 29.73
N ASP A 16 9.36 7.35 29.27
CA ASP A 16 7.93 7.51 28.97
C ASP A 16 7.45 6.54 27.86
N SER A 17 6.17 6.18 27.87
CA SER A 17 5.58 5.20 26.94
C SER A 17 5.76 5.59 25.47
N LEU A 18 5.72 6.90 25.14
CA LEU A 18 5.97 7.38 23.78
C LEU A 18 7.43 7.17 23.35
N LYS A 19 8.38 7.35 24.27
CA LYS A 19 9.81 7.11 24.02
C LYS A 19 10.06 5.62 23.80
N MET A 20 9.48 4.75 24.64
CA MET A 20 9.61 3.30 24.44
C MET A 20 9.03 2.85 23.08
N PHE A 21 7.87 3.37 22.67
CA PHE A 21 7.31 3.03 21.36
C PHE A 21 8.22 3.46 20.20
N ARG A 22 8.74 4.70 20.24
CA ARG A 22 9.52 5.27 19.13
C ARG A 22 10.94 4.73 19.03
N TYR A 23 11.58 4.43 20.15
CA TYR A 23 13.00 4.00 20.20
C TYR A 23 13.19 2.49 20.36
N ILE A 24 12.19 1.76 20.86
CA ILE A 24 12.29 0.31 21.06
C ILE A 24 11.35 -0.41 20.09
N THR A 25 10.04 -0.19 20.20
CA THR A 25 9.05 -0.97 19.43
C THR A 25 9.17 -0.73 17.93
N LEU A 26 9.16 0.54 17.49
CA LEU A 26 9.22 0.91 16.06
C LEU A 26 10.46 0.36 15.33
N PRO A 27 11.69 0.50 15.86
CA PRO A 27 12.87 -0.07 15.24
C PRO A 27 12.87 -1.60 15.23
N LEU A 28 12.36 -2.23 16.30
CA LEU A 28 12.33 -3.69 16.42
C LEU A 28 11.43 -4.34 15.36
N ILE A 29 10.29 -3.70 15.04
CA ILE A 29 9.35 -4.19 14.03
C ILE A 29 9.55 -3.57 12.65
N LYS A 30 10.53 -2.67 12.47
CA LYS A 30 10.70 -1.88 11.23
C LYS A 30 10.69 -2.75 9.97
N ASN A 31 11.44 -3.85 9.97
CA ASN A 31 11.55 -4.71 8.79
C ASN A 31 10.24 -5.45 8.48
N LEU A 32 9.57 -5.96 9.51
CA LEU A 32 8.27 -6.60 9.36
C LEU A 32 7.21 -5.60 8.87
N TYR A 33 7.16 -4.43 9.49
CA TYR A 33 6.23 -3.35 9.14
C TYR A 33 6.41 -2.92 7.68
N LEU A 34 7.66 -2.82 7.21
CA LEU A 34 7.98 -2.45 5.84
C LEU A 34 7.47 -3.50 4.84
N VAL A 35 7.70 -4.79 5.10
CA VAL A 35 7.18 -5.88 4.27
C VAL A 35 5.64 -5.86 4.22
N CYS A 36 4.99 -5.75 5.38
CA CYS A 36 3.53 -5.68 5.46
C CYS A 36 2.97 -4.48 4.70
N THR A 37 3.61 -3.31 4.82
CA THR A 37 3.18 -2.08 4.13
C THR A 37 3.29 -2.21 2.62
N ILE A 38 4.38 -2.79 2.10
CA ILE A 38 4.55 -3.04 0.66
C ILE A 38 3.45 -3.98 0.17
N LEU A 39 3.26 -5.11 0.85
CA LEU A 39 2.28 -6.09 0.46
C LEU A 39 0.87 -5.47 0.48
N SER A 40 0.51 -4.78 1.56
CA SER A 40 -0.76 -4.07 1.67
C SER A 40 -0.94 -3.05 0.54
N THR A 41 0.08 -2.29 0.19
CA THR A 41 0.02 -1.30 -0.91
C THR A 41 -0.28 -1.98 -2.25
N ILE A 42 0.37 -3.12 -2.53
CA ILE A 42 0.11 -3.90 -3.75
C ILE A 42 -1.35 -4.40 -3.78
N TRP A 43 -1.84 -4.94 -2.67
CA TRP A 43 -3.23 -5.40 -2.56
C TRP A 43 -4.23 -4.25 -2.73
N THR A 44 -4.03 -3.12 -2.05
CA THR A 44 -4.94 -1.98 -2.10
C THR A 44 -4.98 -1.34 -3.50
N LEU A 45 -3.85 -1.26 -4.21
CA LEU A 45 -3.84 -0.74 -5.59
C LEU A 45 -4.57 -1.65 -6.58
N GLY A 46 -4.55 -2.96 -6.33
CA GLY A 46 -5.28 -3.95 -7.10
C GLY A 46 -6.75 -4.11 -6.72
N ASP A 47 -7.25 -3.35 -5.74
CA ASP A 47 -8.59 -3.55 -5.17
C ASP A 47 -9.70 -3.00 -6.07
N PHE A 48 -10.02 -3.77 -7.09
CA PHE A 48 -11.11 -3.48 -8.01
C PHE A 48 -12.49 -3.48 -7.31
N ASN A 49 -12.70 -4.43 -6.40
CA ASN A 49 -14.03 -4.73 -5.86
C ASN A 49 -14.57 -3.59 -5.01
N THR A 50 -13.73 -3.02 -4.14
CA THR A 50 -14.11 -1.93 -3.24
C THR A 50 -14.62 -0.73 -4.03
N VAL A 51 -13.88 -0.27 -5.05
CA VAL A 51 -14.30 0.87 -5.88
C VAL A 51 -15.53 0.52 -6.71
N TRP A 52 -15.58 -0.67 -7.30
CA TRP A 52 -16.69 -1.06 -8.18
C TRP A 52 -18.02 -1.23 -7.43
N VAL A 53 -18.00 -1.79 -6.22
CA VAL A 53 -19.21 -2.08 -5.46
C VAL A 53 -19.69 -0.87 -4.66
N LEU A 54 -18.78 -0.15 -4.00
CA LEU A 54 -19.17 0.89 -3.04
C LEU A 54 -19.45 2.22 -3.71
N THR A 55 -18.62 2.63 -4.69
CA THR A 55 -18.72 3.99 -5.27
C THR A 55 -19.06 3.97 -6.75
N LYS A 56 -18.80 2.86 -7.46
CA LYS A 56 -18.86 2.79 -8.93
C LYS A 56 -18.08 3.92 -9.62
N GLY A 57 -17.03 4.44 -8.97
CA GLY A 57 -16.24 5.58 -9.46
C GLY A 57 -16.70 6.96 -8.97
N GLY A 58 -17.83 7.09 -8.26
CA GLY A 58 -18.34 8.41 -7.84
C GLY A 58 -17.60 9.07 -6.67
N PRO A 59 -17.76 10.39 -6.48
CA PRO A 59 -18.59 11.32 -7.27
C PRO A 59 -17.89 11.76 -8.58
N ALA A 60 -18.66 11.87 -9.67
CA ALA A 60 -18.17 12.32 -10.98
C ALA A 60 -16.88 11.60 -11.43
N ASP A 61 -16.85 10.27 -11.35
CA ASP A 61 -15.74 9.42 -11.81
C ASP A 61 -14.40 9.61 -11.06
N SER A 62 -14.40 10.32 -9.92
CA SER A 62 -13.18 10.70 -9.20
C SER A 62 -12.52 9.57 -8.41
N THR A 63 -13.21 8.47 -8.12
CA THR A 63 -12.64 7.37 -7.30
C THR A 63 -12.21 6.17 -8.15
N HIS A 64 -12.27 6.28 -9.47
CA HIS A 64 -11.87 5.16 -10.32
C HIS A 64 -10.38 4.86 -10.18
N LEU A 65 -10.09 3.59 -9.94
CA LEU A 65 -8.77 3.00 -10.19
C LEU A 65 -8.61 2.77 -11.70
N ILE A 66 -7.36 2.70 -12.16
CA ILE A 66 -7.01 2.37 -13.55
C ILE A 66 -7.74 1.10 -14.01
N SER A 67 -7.80 0.08 -13.15
CA SER A 67 -8.51 -1.18 -13.41
C SER A 67 -10.01 -0.98 -13.61
N THR A 68 -10.67 -0.23 -12.73
CA THR A 68 -12.12 0.05 -12.83
C THR A 68 -12.46 0.97 -14.00
N LEU A 69 -11.59 1.93 -14.31
CA LEU A 69 -11.78 2.85 -15.43
C LEU A 69 -11.61 2.11 -16.76
N ALA A 70 -10.56 1.31 -16.90
CA ALA A 70 -10.36 0.47 -18.07
C ALA A 70 -11.51 -0.53 -18.27
N PHE A 71 -12.04 -1.09 -17.18
CA PHE A 71 -13.22 -1.97 -17.24
C PHE A 71 -14.45 -1.22 -17.76
N ARG A 72 -14.73 -0.02 -17.26
CA ARG A 72 -15.84 0.81 -17.75
C ARG A 72 -15.71 1.15 -19.23
N TYR A 73 -14.54 1.59 -19.69
CA TYR A 73 -14.32 1.87 -21.11
C TYR A 73 -14.45 0.61 -21.98
N GLY A 74 -13.92 -0.53 -21.54
CA GLY A 74 -13.95 -1.76 -22.33
C GLY A 74 -15.31 -2.45 -22.38
N PHE A 75 -16.00 -2.54 -21.23
CA PHE A 75 -17.21 -3.36 -21.09
C PHE A 75 -18.51 -2.56 -21.03
N GLU A 76 -18.53 -1.36 -20.42
CA GLU A 76 -19.75 -0.54 -20.38
C GLU A 76 -19.89 0.34 -21.62
N LEU A 77 -18.79 0.97 -22.04
CA LEU A 77 -18.75 1.86 -23.21
C LEU A 77 -18.42 1.12 -24.52
N GLY A 78 -17.91 -0.12 -24.43
CA GLY A 78 -17.58 -0.96 -25.58
C GLY A 78 -16.29 -0.57 -26.32
N ASP A 79 -15.48 0.33 -25.77
CA ASP A 79 -14.23 0.78 -26.36
C ASP A 79 -13.03 0.02 -25.78
N LEU A 80 -12.77 -1.15 -26.37
CA LEU A 80 -11.61 -1.98 -26.03
C LEU A 80 -10.28 -1.33 -26.44
N GLY A 81 -10.29 -0.40 -27.41
CA GLY A 81 -9.10 0.33 -27.85
C GLY A 81 -8.60 1.28 -26.76
N ILE A 82 -9.51 2.08 -26.22
CA ILE A 82 -9.20 2.97 -25.08
C ILE A 82 -8.85 2.14 -23.84
N SER A 83 -9.64 1.10 -23.53
CA SER A 83 -9.36 0.23 -22.38
C SER A 83 -7.97 -0.38 -22.41
N SER A 84 -7.56 -0.93 -23.56
CA SER A 84 -6.24 -1.53 -23.73
C SER A 84 -5.11 -0.49 -23.66
N ALA A 85 -5.28 0.68 -24.27
CA ALA A 85 -4.32 1.77 -24.19
C ALA A 85 -4.09 2.24 -22.75
N MET A 86 -5.14 2.33 -21.93
CA MET A 86 -5.05 2.70 -20.52
C MET A 86 -4.24 1.69 -19.70
N ILE A 87 -4.45 0.39 -19.91
CA ILE A 87 -3.71 -0.68 -19.21
C ILE A 87 -2.22 -0.65 -19.61
N VAL A 88 -1.95 -0.53 -20.92
CA VAL A 88 -0.57 -0.46 -21.44
C VAL A 88 0.16 0.78 -20.91
N PHE A 89 -0.52 1.91 -20.82
CA PHE A 89 0.05 3.15 -20.26
C PHE A 89 0.30 3.04 -18.75
N ALA A 90 -0.56 2.35 -18.01
CA ALA A 90 -0.44 2.18 -16.56
C ALA A 90 0.64 1.17 -16.15
N LEU A 91 0.90 0.15 -16.98
CA LEU A 91 1.89 -0.90 -16.74
C LEU A 91 3.28 -0.36 -16.32
N PRO A 92 3.92 0.56 -17.06
CA PRO A 92 5.22 1.09 -16.65
C PRO A 92 5.16 1.86 -15.32
N MET A 93 4.05 2.54 -15.02
CA MET A 93 3.86 3.24 -13.75
C MET A 93 3.80 2.27 -12.57
N ILE A 94 3.08 1.15 -12.73
CA ILE A 94 3.00 0.09 -11.72
C ILE A 94 4.35 -0.60 -11.53
N ILE A 95 5.06 -0.91 -12.62
CA ILE A 95 6.41 -1.50 -12.56
C ILE A 95 7.37 -0.56 -11.82
N ALA A 96 7.35 0.73 -12.15
CA ALA A 96 8.19 1.73 -11.48
C ALA A 96 7.89 1.79 -9.97
N LEU A 97 6.61 1.77 -9.58
CA LEU A 97 6.21 1.72 -8.17
C LEU A 97 6.73 0.48 -7.46
N ILE A 98 6.59 -0.70 -8.07
CA ILE A 98 7.10 -1.96 -7.51
C ILE A 98 8.62 -1.90 -7.33
N LEU A 99 9.36 -1.39 -8.32
CA LEU A 99 10.81 -1.24 -8.22
C LEU A 99 11.22 -0.28 -7.08
N ILE A 100 10.49 0.82 -6.90
CA ILE A 100 10.70 1.75 -5.79
C ILE A 100 10.47 1.04 -4.45
N LEU A 101 9.34 0.35 -4.30
CA LEU A 101 9.00 -0.38 -3.07
C LEU A 101 10.05 -1.46 -2.74
N LEU A 102 10.52 -2.21 -3.74
CA LEU A 102 11.59 -3.21 -3.58
C LEU A 102 12.93 -2.57 -3.20
N LYS A 103 13.24 -1.38 -3.72
CA LYS A 103 14.44 -0.64 -3.30
C LYS A 103 14.35 -0.22 -1.84
N PHE A 104 13.18 0.23 -1.37
CA PHE A 104 12.94 0.54 0.04
C PHE A 104 13.06 -0.68 0.96
N LEU A 105 12.75 -1.89 0.46
CA LEU A 105 12.92 -3.16 1.18
C LEU A 105 14.39 -3.60 1.32
N LYS A 106 15.23 -3.23 0.35
CA LYS A 106 16.66 -3.58 0.31
C LYS A 106 17.58 -2.57 1.02
N ILE A 107 17.00 -1.62 1.76
CA ILE A 107 17.70 -0.73 2.71
C ILE A 107 17.80 -1.45 4.05
#